data_AF-A0A2E8MB90-F1
#
_entry.id   AF-A0A2E8MB90-F1
#
_cell.length_a   1.000
_cell.length_b   1.000
_cell.length_c   1.000
_cell.angle_alpha   90.00
_cell.angle_beta   90.00
_cell.angle_gamma   90.00
#
_symmetry.space_group_name_H-M   'P 1'
#
loop_
_entity.id
_entity.type
_entity.pdbx_description
1 polymer ?
#
loop_
_entity_poly.entity_id
_entity_poly.type
_entity_poly.pdbx_seq_one_letter_code
_entity_poly.pdbx_strand_id
1 'polypeptide(L)'
;MNNLNLPTLLLLSILGNLGAQKLNQILPQENGKHSIAVPPDPDHYAVLYRSRDLQNWSPVDLVPQWWDSTDRVLDDPGLPRKNGFYEVRYHHRLSPGDLDSDGRDDLSEISADNDYLAAFNPADPFDEVDGALFLKDLETYNTLSKRDNFPGAQSVKEVKFLITDVKTNPRLHFINVNENSYHYDFARYVLGRYRDYDFWTGNSAFSSQTYFTNNRINLAGSLVSHENYVASDGKRGIYTMEFWPTDPVSFEHIQMAYELINRTTPFIDRLAYHAPSETQRVIQDANRERFENSFIEIIKTDDLFSNIDYQPMNQEASFGRLVLASSATTLSARDIVIFQNLPNDLTHIAGIITEIPQTPLSHINLKAKQNNTPNSFIINASEDPRILPFIGENIFYQVSPDGFEIRLASEAELDNYFDSIRPTTTSYPERDLSHTTIRPFNSIAFSDTNGFGGKTTNLSVLHDLMPDKAPFGYGVPFYFYDEFMKHNGYYAEATAMIAEEDFQNDPAIREQRLKDFRKRVKTESSFPTWMISALTDLQNSFPPEVTPRLRSSANAEDSVDFNGAGLYDSYTHKADEGHITKSVR
;
A
#
# COMPACT_ATOMS: atom_id res chain seq x y z
N MET A 1 -6.45 8.13 -49.02
CA MET A 1 -7.15 8.91 -47.98
C MET A 1 -6.96 8.21 -46.66
N ASN A 2 -6.04 8.70 -45.83
CA ASN A 2 -6.30 8.99 -44.41
C ASN A 2 -5.06 9.70 -43.86
N ASN A 3 -5.30 10.94 -43.47
CA ASN A 3 -4.34 11.95 -43.07
C ASN A 3 -3.63 11.54 -41.77
N LEU A 4 -2.31 11.38 -41.84
CA LEU A 4 -1.43 11.54 -40.69
C LEU A 4 -1.42 13.04 -40.34
N ASN A 5 -2.27 13.42 -39.38
CA ASN A 5 -2.23 14.74 -38.74
C ASN A 5 -0.95 14.83 -37.90
N LEU A 6 0.13 15.35 -38.50
CA LEU A 6 1.26 15.91 -37.77
C LEU A 6 0.77 17.14 -36.98
N PRO A 7 1.06 17.26 -35.67
CA PRO A 7 0.75 18.48 -34.93
C PRO A 7 1.72 19.59 -35.36
N THR A 8 1.17 20.69 -35.85
CA THR A 8 1.91 21.92 -36.14
C THR A 8 2.30 22.57 -34.80
N LEU A 9 3.54 22.36 -34.35
CA LEU A 9 4.12 23.08 -33.20
C LEU A 9 4.38 24.55 -33.63
N LEU A 10 3.75 25.51 -32.96
CA LEU A 10 3.96 26.94 -33.17
C LEU A 10 4.95 27.48 -32.11
N LEU A 11 6.09 28.01 -32.56
CA LEU A 11 7.16 28.58 -31.75
C LEU A 11 7.09 30.11 -31.79
N LEU A 12 7.21 30.82 -30.65
CA LEU A 12 7.54 32.25 -30.67
C LEU A 12 8.30 32.72 -29.42
N SER A 13 9.40 33.45 -29.68
CA SER A 13 10.33 34.18 -28.81
C SER A 13 9.69 35.38 -28.06
N ILE A 14 10.28 35.99 -27.02
CA ILE A 14 11.34 37.04 -27.05
C ILE A 14 11.79 37.37 -25.61
N LEU A 15 13.11 37.50 -25.36
CA LEU A 15 13.79 38.70 -24.80
C LEU A 15 15.31 38.47 -24.64
N GLY A 16 16.13 39.19 -25.43
CA GLY A 16 17.56 39.39 -25.17
C GLY A 16 18.52 39.04 -26.33
N ASN A 17 18.82 40.03 -27.19
CA ASN A 17 20.02 40.22 -28.05
C ASN A 17 20.93 39.05 -28.53
N LEU A 18 20.41 37.85 -28.74
CA LEU A 18 21.01 36.81 -29.58
C LEU A 18 19.96 36.37 -30.60
N GLY A 19 20.33 36.34 -31.88
CA GLY A 19 19.42 36.01 -32.98
C GLY A 19 18.72 34.67 -32.74
N ALA A 20 17.40 34.64 -32.91
CA ALA A 20 16.58 33.45 -32.73
C ALA A 20 17.09 32.30 -33.63
N GLN A 21 17.76 31.31 -33.04
CA GLN A 21 18.01 30.04 -33.72
C GLN A 21 16.73 29.21 -33.63
N LYS A 22 16.16 28.91 -34.79
CA LYS A 22 15.13 27.88 -34.93
C LYS A 22 15.76 26.54 -34.50
N LEU A 23 15.26 25.90 -33.46
CA LEU A 23 15.61 24.51 -33.13
C LEU A 23 15.12 23.63 -34.29
N ASN A 24 15.98 23.38 -35.27
CA ASN A 24 15.61 22.72 -36.52
C ASN A 24 15.48 21.20 -36.39
N GLN A 25 15.73 20.62 -35.21
CA GLN A 25 15.81 19.17 -35.03
C GLN A 25 15.31 18.76 -33.65
N ILE A 26 13.99 18.84 -33.42
CA ILE A 26 13.37 17.92 -32.45
C ILE A 26 13.33 16.57 -33.15
N LEU A 27 14.14 15.64 -32.66
CA LEU A 27 14.27 14.30 -33.20
C LEU A 27 13.41 13.35 -32.34
N PRO A 28 12.37 12.71 -32.90
CA PRO A 28 11.68 11.66 -32.18
C PRO A 28 12.61 10.47 -32.02
N GLN A 29 12.75 9.96 -30.80
CA GLN A 29 13.45 8.72 -30.51
C GLN A 29 12.53 7.50 -30.77
N GLU A 30 13.11 6.31 -30.94
CA GLU A 30 12.34 5.07 -31.13
C GLU A 30 11.45 4.72 -29.92
N ASN A 31 11.79 5.19 -28.72
CA ASN A 31 10.99 5.04 -27.49
C ASN A 31 9.86 6.09 -27.38
N GLY A 32 9.70 6.98 -28.37
CA GLY A 32 8.70 8.04 -28.39
C GLY A 32 9.10 9.32 -27.66
N LYS A 33 10.29 9.37 -27.04
CA LYS A 33 10.84 10.58 -26.42
C LYS A 33 11.34 11.57 -27.46
N HIS A 34 11.64 12.79 -27.01
CA HIS A 34 12.21 13.83 -27.85
C HIS A 34 13.66 14.11 -27.48
N SER A 35 14.47 14.23 -28.52
CA SER A 35 15.85 14.68 -28.47
C SER A 35 15.98 16.02 -29.19
N ILE A 36 16.88 16.88 -28.73
CA ILE A 36 17.18 18.17 -29.34
C ILE A 36 18.68 18.24 -29.60
N ALA A 37 19.03 18.29 -30.88
CA ALA A 37 20.42 18.50 -31.29
C ALA A 37 20.81 19.98 -31.10
N VAL A 38 21.95 20.21 -30.45
CA VAL A 38 22.50 21.55 -30.23
C VAL A 38 23.85 21.72 -30.95
N PRO A 39 24.12 22.88 -31.56
CA PRO A 39 25.39 23.14 -32.20
C PRO A 39 26.54 23.16 -31.18
N PRO A 40 27.77 22.85 -31.62
CA PRO A 40 28.93 22.97 -30.75
C PRO A 40 29.26 24.43 -30.42
N ASP A 41 29.45 24.71 -29.14
CA ASP A 41 29.87 25.99 -28.56
C ASP A 41 31.03 25.71 -27.57
N PRO A 42 32.23 26.29 -27.76
CA PRO A 42 33.36 26.07 -26.86
C PRO A 42 33.21 26.80 -25.52
N ASP A 43 32.42 27.87 -25.46
CA ASP A 43 32.35 28.80 -24.34
C ASP A 43 31.13 28.54 -23.43
N HIS A 44 30.11 27.85 -23.95
CA HIS A 44 28.86 27.58 -23.23
C HIS A 44 28.55 26.10 -23.06
N TYR A 45 27.80 25.74 -22.01
CA TYR A 45 27.05 24.48 -21.95
C TYR A 45 25.57 24.74 -22.19
N ALA A 46 24.84 23.72 -22.67
CA ALA A 46 23.44 23.85 -23.02
C ALA A 46 22.56 23.10 -22.01
N VAL A 47 21.43 23.72 -21.64
CA VAL A 47 20.43 23.16 -20.74
C VAL A 47 19.08 23.16 -21.45
N LEU A 48 18.42 22.01 -21.45
CA LEU A 48 17.07 21.85 -21.98
C LEU A 48 16.03 22.14 -20.90
N TYR A 49 15.10 23.04 -21.19
CA TYR A 49 13.94 23.30 -20.36
C TYR A 49 12.66 22.84 -21.05
N ARG A 50 11.71 22.32 -20.27
CA ARG A 50 10.35 22.01 -20.73
C ARG A 50 9.29 22.84 -20.01
N SER A 51 8.18 23.10 -20.69
CA SER A 51 7.01 23.80 -20.15
C SER A 51 5.70 23.29 -20.76
N ARG A 52 4.60 23.36 -20.00
CA ARG A 52 3.22 23.10 -20.48
C ARG A 52 2.45 24.38 -20.83
N ASP A 53 2.87 25.51 -20.27
CA ASP A 53 2.08 26.75 -20.23
C ASP A 53 2.87 28.01 -20.62
N LEU A 54 4.14 27.85 -21.02
CA LEU A 54 5.12 28.92 -21.32
C LEU A 54 5.48 29.81 -20.12
N GLN A 55 4.92 29.56 -18.94
CA GLN A 55 5.17 30.34 -17.74
C GLN A 55 6.13 29.60 -16.80
N ASN A 56 5.84 28.31 -16.58
CA ASN A 56 6.60 27.45 -15.69
C ASN A 56 7.56 26.60 -16.52
N TRP A 57 8.85 26.85 -16.38
CA TRP A 57 9.91 26.15 -17.08
C TRP A 57 10.71 25.31 -16.10
N SER A 58 11.05 24.08 -16.49
CA SER A 58 11.86 23.21 -15.66
C SER A 58 13.00 22.58 -16.45
N PRO A 59 14.23 22.56 -15.92
CA PRO A 59 15.41 22.06 -16.63
C PRO A 59 15.46 20.54 -16.58
N VAL A 60 15.39 19.86 -17.73
CA VAL A 60 15.22 18.40 -17.78
C VAL A 60 16.47 17.63 -18.17
N ASP A 61 17.40 18.30 -18.86
CA ASP A 61 18.66 17.71 -19.28
C ASP A 61 19.68 18.80 -19.56
N LEU A 62 20.96 18.44 -19.54
CA LEU A 62 22.07 19.32 -19.86
C LEU A 62 23.19 18.54 -20.54
N VAL A 63 23.96 19.24 -21.35
CA VAL A 63 25.18 18.70 -21.97
C VAL A 63 26.36 19.61 -21.64
N PRO A 64 27.33 19.15 -20.83
CA PRO A 64 28.57 19.88 -20.61
C PRO A 64 29.37 19.83 -21.92
N GLN A 65 29.62 20.98 -22.52
CA GLN A 65 30.24 21.03 -23.85
C GLN A 65 31.77 20.82 -23.76
N TRP A 66 32.20 19.58 -23.49
CA TRP A 66 33.60 19.22 -23.25
C TRP A 66 34.13 18.12 -24.16
N TRP A 67 34.00 18.25 -25.48
CA TRP A 67 34.88 17.58 -26.45
C TRP A 67 34.44 17.92 -27.87
N ASP A 68 35.35 17.65 -28.80
CA ASP A 68 35.20 17.53 -30.25
C ASP A 68 34.15 16.45 -30.67
N SER A 69 32.96 16.46 -30.05
CA SER A 69 31.84 15.61 -30.48
C SER A 69 31.05 16.33 -31.55
N THR A 70 30.84 15.65 -32.66
CA THR A 70 29.93 16.08 -33.72
C THR A 70 28.46 15.89 -33.34
N ASP A 71 28.18 15.03 -32.35
CA ASP A 71 26.84 14.72 -31.86
C ASP A 71 26.66 15.27 -30.42
N ARG A 72 25.81 16.29 -30.27
CA ARG A 72 25.41 16.87 -28.98
C ARG A 72 23.89 16.90 -28.92
N VAL A 73 23.32 16.10 -28.04
CA VAL A 73 21.88 15.86 -27.95
C VAL A 73 21.43 16.08 -26.53
N LEU A 74 20.37 16.86 -26.35
CA LEU A 74 19.64 17.00 -25.10
C LEU A 74 18.36 16.16 -25.17
N ASP A 75 18.08 15.37 -24.15
CA ASP A 75 16.95 14.44 -24.12
C ASP A 75 15.89 14.89 -23.11
N ASP A 76 14.61 14.89 -23.52
CA ASP A 76 13.52 14.95 -22.54
C ASP A 76 13.34 13.55 -21.95
N PRO A 77 13.58 13.34 -20.64
CA PRO A 77 13.41 12.03 -20.04
C PRO A 77 11.94 11.58 -20.01
N GLY A 78 10.98 12.52 -20.10
CA GLY A 78 9.55 12.20 -20.12
C GLY A 78 9.01 11.91 -21.53
N LEU A 79 7.89 11.18 -21.58
CA LEU A 79 7.14 11.04 -22.83
C LEU A 79 6.49 12.38 -23.23
N PRO A 80 6.57 12.78 -24.50
CA PRO A 80 5.98 14.02 -24.96
C PRO A 80 4.46 14.02 -24.83
N ARG A 81 3.92 15.07 -24.23
CA ARG A 81 2.48 15.30 -24.16
C ARG A 81 2.00 16.05 -25.40
N LYS A 82 0.70 15.93 -25.70
CA LYS A 82 0.07 16.53 -26.91
C LYS A 82 0.34 18.03 -27.07
N ASN A 83 0.50 18.76 -25.97
CA ASN A 83 0.90 20.17 -25.91
C ASN A 83 2.12 20.29 -24.97
N GLY A 84 3.19 20.91 -25.44
CA GLY A 84 4.41 21.14 -24.67
C GLY A 84 5.38 22.04 -25.42
N PHE A 85 6.25 22.72 -24.67
CA PHE A 85 7.23 23.68 -25.20
C PHE A 85 8.61 23.33 -24.68
N TYR A 86 9.61 23.55 -25.53
CA TYR A 86 11.02 23.38 -25.20
C TYR A 86 11.78 24.69 -25.40
N GLU A 87 12.73 24.93 -24.52
CA GLU A 87 13.68 26.04 -24.61
C GLU A 87 15.08 25.51 -24.29
N VAL A 88 16.06 25.83 -25.14
CA VAL A 88 17.47 25.55 -24.85
C VAL A 88 18.11 26.84 -24.38
N ARG A 89 18.69 26.83 -23.18
CA ARG A 89 19.45 27.96 -22.64
C ARG A 89 20.94 27.62 -22.63
N TYR A 90 21.76 28.61 -23.00
CA TYR A 90 23.21 28.48 -23.04
C TYR A 90 23.82 29.23 -21.86
N HIS A 91 24.65 28.54 -21.09
CA HIS A 91 25.26 29.04 -19.86
C HIS A 91 26.78 29.09 -20.04
N HIS A 92 27.40 30.20 -19.67
CA HIS A 92 28.83 30.40 -19.89
C HIS A 92 29.66 29.53 -18.95
N ARG A 93 30.63 28.77 -19.47
CA ARG A 93 31.41 27.79 -18.70
C ARG A 93 32.30 28.38 -17.61
N LEU A 94 32.73 29.63 -17.76
CA LEU A 94 33.50 30.34 -16.73
C LEU A 94 32.62 30.95 -15.63
N SER A 95 31.30 30.87 -15.77
CA SER A 95 30.33 31.29 -14.77
C SER A 95 29.14 30.33 -14.81
N PRO A 96 29.37 29.05 -14.47
CA PRO A 96 28.33 28.03 -14.48
C PRO A 96 27.18 28.40 -13.54
N GLY A 97 25.98 27.96 -13.92
CA GLY A 97 24.78 28.07 -13.11
C GLY A 97 24.76 27.06 -11.96
N ASP A 98 23.67 27.07 -11.23
CA ASP A 98 23.34 26.16 -10.12
C ASP A 98 21.84 25.87 -10.24
N LEU A 99 21.50 24.83 -11.00
CA LEU A 99 20.13 24.53 -11.45
C LEU A 99 19.23 24.02 -10.32
N ASP A 100 19.81 23.33 -9.33
CA ASP A 100 19.10 22.78 -8.19
C ASP A 100 19.23 23.64 -6.91
N SER A 101 20.00 24.73 -6.99
CA SER A 101 20.16 25.74 -5.93
C SER A 101 20.73 25.16 -4.64
N ASP A 102 21.71 24.26 -4.75
CA ASP A 102 22.39 23.63 -3.62
C ASP A 102 23.70 24.34 -3.23
N GLY A 103 24.15 25.30 -4.04
CA GLY A 103 25.36 26.07 -3.85
C GLY A 103 26.61 25.51 -4.54
N ARG A 104 26.50 24.37 -5.24
CA ARG A 104 27.51 23.82 -6.14
C ARG A 104 27.10 24.17 -7.57
N ASP A 105 28.07 24.48 -8.41
CA ASP A 105 27.77 24.82 -9.80
C ASP A 105 27.58 23.57 -10.66
N ASP A 106 26.69 23.67 -11.66
CA ASP A 106 26.28 22.55 -12.52
C ASP A 106 27.48 21.80 -13.08
N LEU A 107 28.53 22.52 -13.50
CA LEU A 107 29.71 21.93 -14.13
C LEU A 107 30.63 21.24 -13.12
N SER A 108 30.72 21.71 -11.88
CA SER A 108 31.45 21.00 -10.82
C SER A 108 30.79 19.68 -10.43
N GLU A 109 29.47 19.58 -10.59
CA GLU A 109 28.70 18.37 -10.30
C GLU A 109 28.67 17.37 -11.46
N ILE A 110 29.22 17.77 -12.61
CA ILE A 110 29.39 16.91 -13.77
C ILE A 110 30.87 16.59 -13.94
N SER A 111 31.27 15.34 -13.69
CA SER A 111 32.66 14.93 -13.91
C SER A 111 32.78 14.00 -15.12
N ALA A 112 33.97 13.94 -15.73
CA ALA A 112 34.22 13.11 -16.91
C ALA A 112 34.16 11.60 -16.64
N ASP A 113 34.30 11.18 -15.37
CA ASP A 113 34.32 9.77 -14.93
C ASP A 113 33.09 9.37 -14.10
N ASN A 114 32.30 10.34 -13.62
CA ASN A 114 31.09 10.13 -12.81
C ASN A 114 29.93 10.94 -13.39
N ASP A 115 29.02 10.20 -14.03
CA ASP A 115 27.73 10.63 -14.55
C ASP A 115 26.97 11.52 -13.56
N TYR A 116 26.64 12.75 -13.99
CA TYR A 116 25.59 13.64 -13.45
C TYR A 116 25.30 13.49 -11.95
N LEU A 117 26.28 13.76 -11.09
CA LEU A 117 26.15 13.42 -9.66
C LEU A 117 24.90 14.01 -9.02
N ALA A 118 24.47 15.19 -9.47
CA ALA A 118 23.40 15.89 -8.78
C ALA A 118 22.88 17.16 -9.45
N ALA A 119 23.25 17.59 -10.67
CA ALA A 119 22.84 18.91 -11.17
C ALA A 119 21.30 19.17 -11.24
N PHE A 120 20.48 18.15 -10.99
CA PHE A 120 19.02 18.23 -10.84
C PHE A 120 18.50 17.74 -9.46
N ASN A 121 19.38 17.47 -8.51
CA ASN A 121 19.11 16.83 -7.23
C ASN A 121 20.06 17.36 -6.14
N PRO A 122 19.61 18.27 -5.27
CA PRO A 122 20.46 19.03 -4.34
C PRO A 122 20.97 18.21 -3.15
N ALA A 123 20.84 16.89 -3.19
CA ALA A 123 21.18 15.98 -2.12
C ALA A 123 22.70 15.87 -1.93
N ASP A 124 23.14 15.81 -0.68
CA ASP A 124 24.57 15.62 -0.39
C ASP A 124 25.00 14.18 -0.70
N PRO A 125 26.20 13.98 -1.28
CA PRO A 125 26.73 12.64 -1.51
C PRO A 125 26.85 11.81 -0.23
N PHE A 126 26.56 10.52 -0.36
CA PHE A 126 26.77 9.50 0.67
C PHE A 126 27.42 8.26 0.03
N ASP A 127 27.77 7.25 0.83
CA ASP A 127 28.47 6.06 0.34
C ASP A 127 27.61 5.29 -0.69
N GLU A 128 28.20 4.94 -1.83
CA GLU A 128 27.51 4.23 -2.93
C GLU A 128 27.02 2.84 -2.51
N VAL A 129 27.57 2.27 -1.42
CA VAL A 129 27.05 1.03 -0.83
C VAL A 129 25.63 1.21 -0.31
N ASP A 130 25.28 2.40 0.19
CA ASP A 130 24.00 2.68 0.82
C ASP A 130 22.90 3.06 -0.19
N GLY A 131 23.26 3.41 -1.41
CA GLY A 131 22.31 3.90 -2.42
C GLY A 131 22.94 4.79 -3.50
N ALA A 132 22.11 5.60 -4.15
CA ALA A 132 22.54 6.52 -5.20
C ALA A 132 21.71 7.81 -5.23
N LEU A 133 22.29 8.89 -5.76
CA LEU A 133 21.59 10.14 -6.06
C LEU A 133 21.06 10.20 -7.49
N PHE A 134 21.64 9.36 -8.36
CA PHE A 134 21.33 9.29 -9.78
C PHE A 134 21.42 7.82 -10.22
N LEU A 135 20.33 7.27 -10.77
CA LEU A 135 20.32 5.92 -11.32
C LEU A 135 20.63 6.00 -12.81
N LYS A 136 21.93 5.97 -13.13
CA LYS A 136 22.43 6.13 -14.50
C LYS A 136 21.96 5.04 -15.47
N ASP A 137 21.91 3.80 -15.00
CA ASP A 137 21.70 2.63 -15.84
C ASP A 137 20.93 1.53 -15.11
N LEU A 138 20.57 0.51 -15.89
CA LEU A 138 19.86 -0.66 -15.41
C LEU A 138 20.70 -1.51 -14.43
N GLU A 139 22.03 -1.47 -14.53
CA GLU A 139 22.93 -2.25 -13.66
C GLU A 139 22.93 -1.69 -12.23
N THR A 140 23.04 -0.36 -12.08
CA THR A 140 22.88 0.32 -10.79
C THR A 140 21.49 0.06 -10.21
N TYR A 141 20.41 0.19 -10.99
CA TYR A 141 19.06 -0.15 -10.52
C TYR A 141 18.99 -1.59 -9.99
N ASN A 142 19.51 -2.56 -10.75
CA ASN A 142 19.49 -3.96 -10.34
C ASN A 142 20.28 -4.20 -9.05
N THR A 143 21.42 -3.54 -8.88
CA THR A 143 22.29 -3.64 -7.68
C THR A 143 21.60 -3.11 -6.43
N LEU A 144 20.92 -1.96 -6.54
CA LEU A 144 20.20 -1.37 -5.42
C LEU A 144 18.88 -2.07 -5.13
N SER A 145 18.34 -2.81 -6.11
CA SER A 145 17.02 -3.43 -6.00
C SER A 145 17.02 -4.76 -5.27
N LYS A 146 15.85 -5.13 -4.77
CA LYS A 146 15.54 -6.49 -4.31
C LYS A 146 14.23 -6.94 -4.94
N ARG A 147 14.09 -8.23 -5.23
CA ARG A 147 12.78 -8.83 -5.51
C ARG A 147 12.06 -9.02 -4.18
N ASP A 148 11.01 -8.25 -3.98
CA ASP A 148 10.16 -8.34 -2.79
C ASP A 148 8.68 -8.34 -3.20
N ASN A 149 7.83 -8.72 -2.25
CA ASN A 149 6.39 -8.57 -2.38
C ASN A 149 6.03 -7.12 -2.06
N PHE A 150 5.89 -6.30 -3.11
CA PHE A 150 5.43 -4.92 -2.94
C PHE A 150 3.90 -4.88 -2.79
N PRO A 151 3.32 -3.96 -2.01
CA PRO A 151 1.89 -3.64 -2.04
C PRO A 151 1.47 -3.07 -3.41
N GLY A 152 1.34 -3.94 -4.41
CA GLY A 152 0.92 -3.60 -5.75
C GLY A 152 1.30 -4.67 -6.76
N ALA A 153 2.42 -5.39 -6.53
CA ALA A 153 2.92 -6.41 -7.46
C ALA A 153 3.77 -7.50 -6.77
N GLN A 154 3.80 -8.69 -7.35
CA GLN A 154 4.56 -9.84 -6.84
C GLN A 154 5.93 -9.98 -7.48
N SER A 155 6.94 -10.30 -6.66
CA SER A 155 8.30 -10.64 -7.11
C SER A 155 8.90 -9.63 -8.08
N VAL A 156 8.48 -8.37 -7.96
CA VAL A 156 8.98 -7.25 -8.76
C VAL A 156 10.27 -6.74 -8.14
N LYS A 157 11.18 -6.26 -8.99
CA LYS A 157 12.33 -5.52 -8.48
C LYS A 157 11.85 -4.16 -8.02
N GLU A 158 12.28 -3.75 -6.83
CA GLU A 158 12.03 -2.41 -6.33
C GLU A 158 13.33 -1.75 -5.84
N VAL A 159 13.42 -0.45 -6.07
CA VAL A 159 14.35 0.45 -5.37
C VAL A 159 13.51 1.42 -4.57
N LYS A 160 13.77 1.55 -3.27
CA LYS A 160 13.09 2.55 -2.43
C LYS A 160 13.72 3.91 -2.66
N PHE A 161 12.91 4.96 -2.56
CA PHE A 161 13.41 6.32 -2.54
C PHE A 161 12.90 7.08 -1.31
N LEU A 162 13.73 8.02 -0.84
CA LEU A 162 13.38 8.99 0.18
C LEU A 162 13.70 10.38 -0.33
N ILE A 163 12.69 11.25 -0.38
CA ILE A 163 12.88 12.67 -0.65
C ILE A 163 12.81 13.43 0.67
N THR A 164 13.88 14.10 1.06
CA THR A 164 13.89 14.97 2.25
C THR A 164 13.64 16.42 1.86
N ASP A 165 13.28 17.24 2.85
CA ASP A 165 13.21 18.70 2.70
C ASP A 165 12.22 19.16 1.62
N VAL A 166 11.12 18.40 1.48
CA VAL A 166 10.09 18.58 0.44
C VAL A 166 9.40 19.95 0.44
N LYS A 167 9.55 20.73 1.52
CA LYS A 167 9.00 22.09 1.64
C LYS A 167 9.95 23.20 1.23
N THR A 168 11.24 22.89 1.09
CA THR A 168 12.29 23.87 0.82
C THR A 168 13.01 23.48 -0.47
N ASN A 169 14.09 22.72 -0.38
CA ASN A 169 14.83 22.24 -1.53
C ASN A 169 14.85 20.70 -1.49
N PRO A 170 13.91 20.03 -2.19
CA PRO A 170 13.71 18.59 -2.07
C PRO A 170 14.94 17.79 -2.52
N ARG A 171 15.39 16.86 -1.68
CA ARG A 171 16.61 16.05 -1.89
C ARG A 171 16.25 14.59 -2.08
N LEU A 172 16.43 14.05 -3.28
CA LEU A 172 16.08 12.68 -3.63
C LEU A 172 17.24 11.73 -3.31
N HIS A 173 16.94 10.62 -2.65
CA HIS A 173 17.90 9.56 -2.35
C HIS A 173 17.29 8.23 -2.79
N PHE A 174 17.94 7.51 -3.70
CA PHE A 174 17.63 6.11 -3.97
C PHE A 174 18.39 5.24 -2.97
N ILE A 175 17.69 4.26 -2.41
CA ILE A 175 18.17 3.45 -1.29
C ILE A 175 18.59 2.08 -1.81
N ASN A 176 19.78 1.62 -1.44
CA ASN A 176 20.14 0.22 -1.59
C ASN A 176 19.30 -0.61 -0.62
N VAL A 177 18.25 -1.28 -1.11
CA VAL A 177 17.33 -2.02 -0.24
C VAL A 177 17.95 -3.30 0.33
N ASN A 178 19.10 -3.74 -0.22
CA ASN A 178 19.86 -4.87 0.30
C ASN A 178 20.61 -4.52 1.59
N GLU A 179 21.03 -3.25 1.73
CA GLU A 179 21.72 -2.74 2.94
C GLU A 179 20.73 -2.07 3.90
N ASN A 180 19.81 -1.26 3.36
CA ASN A 180 18.87 -0.45 4.13
C ASN A 180 17.42 -0.82 3.79
N SER A 181 16.86 -1.79 4.51
CA SER A 181 15.51 -2.30 4.23
C SER A 181 14.37 -1.32 4.53
N TYR A 182 14.59 -0.30 5.39
CA TYR A 182 13.56 0.65 5.81
C TYR A 182 14.00 2.11 5.56
N HIS A 183 13.07 2.97 5.14
CA HIS A 183 13.36 4.41 4.94
C HIS A 183 13.86 5.10 6.21
N TYR A 184 13.37 4.69 7.38
CA TYR A 184 13.83 5.26 8.67
C TYR A 184 15.28 4.90 8.96
N ASP A 185 15.67 3.65 8.71
CA ASP A 185 17.05 3.20 8.93
C ASP A 185 18.01 3.97 8.03
N PHE A 186 17.67 4.13 6.76
CA PHE A 186 18.44 4.96 5.82
C PHE A 186 18.53 6.43 6.32
N ALA A 187 17.39 7.04 6.68
CA ALA A 187 17.37 8.40 7.18
C ALA A 187 18.22 8.59 8.45
N ARG A 188 18.26 7.58 9.33
CA ARG A 188 18.98 7.64 10.60
C ARG A 188 20.47 7.37 10.44
N TYR A 189 20.82 6.27 9.80
CA TYR A 189 22.17 5.72 9.79
C TYR A 189 23.01 6.30 8.65
N VAL A 190 22.40 6.56 7.49
CA VAL A 190 23.09 7.12 6.31
C VAL A 190 22.99 8.63 6.33
N LEU A 191 21.78 9.20 6.39
CA LEU A 191 21.59 10.66 6.36
C LEU A 191 21.82 11.35 7.72
N GLY A 192 22.06 10.57 8.78
CA GLY A 192 22.32 11.12 10.12
C GLY A 192 21.14 11.82 10.79
N ARG A 193 19.92 11.71 10.26
CA ARG A 193 18.73 12.42 10.76
C ARG A 193 18.13 11.69 11.96
N TYR A 194 17.43 12.42 12.82
CA TYR A 194 16.77 11.87 14.03
C TYR A 194 17.71 11.18 15.04
N ARG A 195 19.03 11.33 14.92
CA ARG A 195 20.03 10.71 15.81
C ARG A 195 20.02 11.27 17.23
N ASP A 196 19.52 12.49 17.40
CA ASP A 196 19.35 13.13 18.71
C ASP A 196 18.26 12.45 19.56
N TYR A 197 17.41 11.64 18.94
CA TYR A 197 16.42 10.80 19.61
C TYR A 197 16.92 9.37 19.75
N ASP A 198 16.40 8.64 20.74
CA ASP A 198 16.44 7.19 20.73
C ASP A 198 15.73 6.65 19.47
N PHE A 199 15.96 5.37 19.18
CA PHE A 199 15.45 4.75 17.94
C PHE A 199 13.92 4.84 17.81
N TRP A 200 13.16 4.64 18.89
CA TRP A 200 11.69 4.60 18.83
C TRP A 200 11.10 5.98 18.67
N THR A 201 11.58 6.93 19.47
CA THR A 201 11.16 8.33 19.36
C THR A 201 11.52 8.90 18.00
N GLY A 202 12.71 8.60 17.49
CA GLY A 202 13.13 9.03 16.16
C GLY A 202 12.29 8.39 15.05
N ASN A 203 11.97 7.09 15.15
CA ASN A 203 11.12 6.40 14.16
C ASN A 203 9.70 6.98 14.14
N SER A 204 9.14 7.25 15.32
CA SER A 204 7.82 7.89 15.47
C SER A 204 7.82 9.29 14.87
N ALA A 205 8.85 10.10 15.18
CA ALA A 205 9.02 11.43 14.61
C ALA A 205 9.13 11.39 13.09
N PHE A 206 10.01 10.54 12.54
CA PHE A 206 10.15 10.33 11.09
C PHE A 206 8.82 9.91 10.46
N SER A 207 8.13 8.92 11.03
CA SER A 207 6.87 8.41 10.49
C SER A 207 5.79 9.48 10.44
N SER A 208 5.63 10.27 11.52
CA SER A 208 4.66 11.37 11.59
C SER A 208 4.96 12.51 10.61
N GLN A 209 6.22 12.63 10.17
CA GLN A 209 6.72 13.66 9.26
C GLN A 209 6.78 13.20 7.80
N THR A 210 6.55 11.91 7.54
CA THR A 210 6.75 11.26 6.24
C THR A 210 5.44 10.68 5.67
N TYR A 211 4.63 10.03 6.52
CA TYR A 211 3.43 9.31 6.12
C TYR A 211 2.16 9.94 6.68
N PHE A 212 1.03 9.74 5.99
CA PHE A 212 -0.33 10.07 6.45
C PHE A 212 -0.59 11.56 6.72
N THR A 213 0.25 12.45 6.19
CA THR A 213 0.11 13.90 6.32
C THR A 213 0.53 14.62 5.04
N ASN A 214 -0.23 15.62 4.60
CA ASN A 214 0.21 16.50 3.50
C ASN A 214 1.07 17.66 3.98
N ASN A 215 1.24 17.84 5.29
CA ASN A 215 2.20 18.80 5.86
C ASN A 215 3.57 18.13 6.15
N ARG A 216 3.92 17.13 5.34
CA ARG A 216 5.12 16.29 5.46
C ARG A 216 6.40 17.07 5.15
N ILE A 217 7.52 16.68 5.77
CA ILE A 217 8.86 17.22 5.42
C ILE A 217 9.72 16.19 4.68
N ASN A 218 9.31 14.91 4.69
CA ASN A 218 9.88 13.87 3.86
C ASN A 218 8.78 13.21 3.04
N LEU A 219 9.16 12.57 1.94
CA LEU A 219 8.28 11.75 1.12
C LEU A 219 8.99 10.43 0.81
N ALA A 220 8.37 9.32 1.16
CA ALA A 220 8.91 7.98 0.97
C ALA A 220 8.08 7.20 -0.05
N GLY A 221 8.73 6.52 -0.98
CA GLY A 221 8.07 5.66 -1.97
C GLY A 221 8.99 4.58 -2.54
N SER A 222 8.52 3.92 -3.59
CA SER A 222 9.26 2.90 -4.35
C SER A 222 9.22 3.18 -5.85
N LEU A 223 10.31 2.85 -6.53
CA LEU A 223 10.42 2.75 -7.98
C LEU A 223 10.44 1.27 -8.37
N VAL A 224 9.33 0.80 -8.94
CA VAL A 224 9.03 -0.62 -9.15
C VAL A 224 9.14 -0.98 -10.61
N SER A 225 9.83 -2.08 -10.94
CA SER A 225 9.96 -2.56 -12.32
C SER A 225 8.95 -3.65 -12.64
N HIS A 226 8.18 -3.46 -13.72
CA HIS A 226 7.19 -4.40 -14.25
C HIS A 226 7.66 -4.97 -15.59
N GLU A 227 8.63 -5.89 -15.53
CA GLU A 227 9.30 -6.49 -16.70
C GLU A 227 8.31 -7.22 -17.66
N ASN A 228 7.16 -7.67 -17.15
CA ASN A 228 6.15 -8.41 -17.93
C ASN A 228 5.11 -7.52 -18.62
N TYR A 229 5.05 -6.23 -18.29
CA TYR A 229 4.15 -5.31 -18.95
C TYR A 229 4.49 -5.22 -20.44
N VAL A 230 3.48 -5.18 -21.30
CA VAL A 230 3.61 -4.97 -22.75
C VAL A 230 2.77 -3.75 -23.10
N ALA A 231 3.41 -2.69 -23.59
CA ALA A 231 2.68 -1.51 -24.03
C ALA A 231 1.98 -1.72 -25.38
N SER A 232 1.14 -0.76 -25.74
CA SER A 232 0.40 -0.75 -27.00
C SER A 232 1.27 -0.77 -28.27
N ASP A 233 2.53 -0.35 -28.18
CA ASP A 233 3.52 -0.43 -29.27
C ASP A 233 4.31 -1.76 -29.30
N GLY A 234 4.00 -2.70 -28.40
CA GLY A 234 4.63 -4.01 -28.30
C GLY A 234 5.94 -4.04 -27.50
N LYS A 235 6.49 -2.90 -27.05
CA LYS A 235 7.69 -2.90 -26.20
C LYS A 235 7.35 -3.34 -24.78
N ARG A 236 8.23 -4.17 -24.22
CA ARG A 236 8.08 -4.74 -22.88
C ARG A 236 8.71 -3.84 -21.81
N GLY A 237 8.20 -3.92 -20.59
CA GLY A 237 8.70 -3.21 -19.42
C GLY A 237 8.08 -1.84 -19.22
N ILE A 238 7.84 -1.53 -17.94
CA ILE A 238 7.52 -0.18 -17.43
C ILE A 238 8.06 -0.08 -16.00
N TYR A 239 8.42 1.14 -15.59
CA TYR A 239 8.74 1.47 -14.21
C TYR A 239 7.62 2.31 -13.62
N THR A 240 7.18 1.97 -12.42
CA THR A 240 6.15 2.73 -11.70
C THR A 240 6.72 3.39 -10.45
N MET A 241 6.38 4.66 -10.25
CA MET A 241 6.52 5.33 -8.97
C MET A 241 5.29 5.02 -8.14
N GLU A 242 5.48 4.43 -6.95
CA GLU A 242 4.41 4.01 -6.07
C GLU A 242 4.65 4.49 -4.63
N PHE A 243 3.57 4.76 -3.90
CA PHE A 243 3.62 5.16 -2.49
C PHE A 243 2.87 4.16 -1.62
N TRP A 244 3.10 4.22 -0.30
CA TRP A 244 2.43 3.36 0.66
C TRP A 244 0.90 3.40 0.46
N PRO A 245 0.21 2.24 0.34
CA PRO A 245 -1.19 2.18 -0.10
C PRO A 245 -2.13 3.10 0.66
N THR A 246 -2.01 3.19 1.98
CA THR A 246 -2.92 4.02 2.79
C THR A 246 -2.44 5.45 2.99
N ASP A 247 -1.34 5.86 2.37
CA ASP A 247 -0.81 7.23 2.46
C ASP A 247 -1.50 8.14 1.42
N PRO A 248 -2.25 9.19 1.85
CA PRO A 248 -2.96 10.10 0.98
C PRO A 248 -2.04 11.20 0.40
N VAL A 249 -1.06 10.80 -0.42
CA VAL A 249 -0.08 11.72 -1.02
C VAL A 249 -0.77 12.70 -1.99
N SER A 250 -0.58 14.00 -1.80
CA SER A 250 -1.18 15.03 -2.66
C SER A 250 -0.54 15.10 -4.05
N PHE A 251 -1.26 15.67 -5.02
CA PHE A 251 -0.77 15.87 -6.39
C PHE A 251 0.58 16.63 -6.43
N GLU A 252 0.78 17.65 -5.59
CA GLU A 252 2.01 18.45 -5.57
C GLU A 252 3.23 17.59 -5.21
N HIS A 253 3.08 16.71 -4.22
CA HIS A 253 4.13 15.79 -3.80
C HIS A 253 4.39 14.72 -4.87
N ILE A 254 3.33 14.19 -5.50
CA ILE A 254 3.45 13.24 -6.61
C ILE A 254 4.18 13.88 -7.79
N GLN A 255 3.81 15.11 -8.19
CA GLN A 255 4.45 15.82 -9.29
C GLN A 255 5.93 16.09 -9.00
N MET A 256 6.25 16.60 -7.82
CA MET A 256 7.61 16.87 -7.39
C MET A 256 8.47 15.59 -7.45
N ALA A 257 8.00 14.49 -6.86
CA ALA A 257 8.71 13.23 -6.85
C ALA A 257 8.90 12.66 -8.27
N TYR A 258 7.84 12.70 -9.08
CA TYR A 258 7.87 12.21 -10.45
C TYR A 258 8.91 12.97 -11.29
N GLU A 259 8.93 14.31 -11.21
CA GLU A 259 9.88 15.14 -11.95
C GLU A 259 11.34 14.89 -11.53
N LEU A 260 11.60 14.79 -10.23
CA LEU A 260 12.94 14.49 -9.70
C LEU A 260 13.42 13.11 -10.14
N ILE A 261 12.56 12.09 -10.00
CA ILE A 261 12.89 10.72 -10.42
C ILE A 261 13.12 10.67 -11.93
N ASN A 262 12.25 11.30 -12.73
CA ASN A 262 12.35 11.26 -14.19
C ASN A 262 13.70 11.84 -14.69
N ARG A 263 14.22 12.90 -14.07
CA ARG A 263 15.52 13.51 -14.45
C ARG A 263 16.74 12.74 -13.93
N THR A 264 16.56 11.93 -12.90
CA THR A 264 17.64 11.17 -12.26
C THR A 264 17.65 9.68 -12.65
N THR A 265 16.85 9.30 -13.65
CA THR A 265 16.71 7.92 -14.14
C THR A 265 16.71 7.83 -15.68
N PRO A 266 17.73 8.36 -16.39
CA PRO A 266 17.72 8.51 -17.84
C PRO A 266 17.54 7.17 -18.61
N PHE A 267 17.94 6.04 -18.04
CA PHE A 267 17.76 4.71 -18.63
C PHE A 267 16.30 4.23 -18.70
N ILE A 268 15.38 4.87 -17.96
CA ILE A 268 13.98 4.46 -17.91
C ILE A 268 13.24 5.04 -19.11
N ASP A 269 12.94 4.20 -20.10
CA ASP A 269 12.13 4.59 -21.26
C ASP A 269 10.69 4.98 -20.88
N ARG A 270 10.12 4.27 -19.89
CA ARG A 270 8.74 4.46 -19.44
C ARG A 270 8.65 4.50 -17.93
N LEU A 271 8.50 5.71 -17.42
CA LEU A 271 8.10 5.97 -16.05
C LEU A 271 6.60 6.29 -16.04
N ALA A 272 5.87 5.74 -15.08
CA ALA A 272 4.49 6.11 -14.80
C ALA A 272 4.23 6.19 -13.30
N TYR A 273 3.22 6.94 -12.91
CA TYR A 273 2.64 6.87 -11.57
C TYR A 273 1.55 5.80 -11.57
N HIS A 274 1.66 4.84 -10.63
CA HIS A 274 0.62 3.85 -10.36
C HIS A 274 0.04 4.12 -8.97
N ALA A 275 -1.28 4.16 -8.87
CA ALA A 275 -2.01 4.31 -7.61
C ALA A 275 -2.49 2.93 -7.12
N PRO A 276 -1.68 2.19 -6.32
CA PRO A 276 -2.00 0.82 -5.90
C PRO A 276 -3.25 0.67 -5.02
N SER A 277 -3.83 1.76 -4.52
CA SER A 277 -4.93 1.70 -3.54
C SER A 277 -6.10 2.63 -3.87
N GLU A 278 -7.23 2.35 -3.24
CA GLU A 278 -8.42 3.21 -3.31
C GLU A 278 -8.15 4.61 -2.73
N THR A 279 -7.40 4.68 -1.62
CA THR A 279 -7.01 5.96 -1.00
C THR A 279 -6.32 6.89 -2.01
N GLN A 280 -5.43 6.35 -2.83
CA GLN A 280 -4.68 7.12 -3.81
C GLN A 280 -5.49 7.37 -5.10
N ARG A 281 -6.32 6.43 -5.54
CA ARG A 281 -7.21 6.62 -6.70
C ARG A 281 -8.23 7.71 -6.48
N VAL A 282 -8.82 7.80 -5.27
CA VAL A 282 -9.73 8.91 -4.92
C VAL A 282 -9.04 10.28 -5.06
N ILE A 283 -7.78 10.39 -4.66
CA ILE A 283 -6.99 11.63 -4.80
C ILE A 283 -6.70 11.91 -6.27
N GLN A 284 -6.32 10.88 -7.02
CA GLN A 284 -6.06 10.98 -8.45
C GLN A 284 -7.29 11.47 -9.22
N ASP A 285 -8.46 10.87 -8.97
CA ASP A 285 -9.72 11.24 -9.61
C ASP A 285 -10.14 12.67 -9.24
N ALA A 286 -9.98 13.06 -7.97
CA ALA A 286 -10.25 14.42 -7.52
C ALA A 286 -9.31 15.47 -8.16
N ASN A 287 -8.14 15.08 -8.65
CA ASN A 287 -7.14 15.95 -9.27
C ASN A 287 -6.93 15.66 -10.77
N ARG A 288 -7.88 14.99 -11.44
CA ARG A 288 -7.73 14.51 -12.82
C ARG A 288 -7.22 15.58 -13.80
N GLU A 289 -7.81 16.78 -13.78
CA GLU A 289 -7.41 17.89 -14.66
C GLU A 289 -5.94 18.30 -14.43
N ARG A 290 -5.46 18.25 -13.18
CA ARG A 290 -4.08 18.60 -12.85
C ARG A 290 -3.11 17.54 -13.38
N PHE A 291 -3.47 16.26 -13.30
CA PHE A 291 -2.70 15.18 -13.90
C PHE A 291 -2.69 15.25 -15.43
N GLU A 292 -3.82 15.53 -16.08
CA GLU A 292 -3.89 15.74 -17.54
C GLU A 292 -3.01 16.91 -18.01
N ASN A 293 -2.91 17.95 -17.16
CA ASN A 293 -2.12 19.15 -17.41
C ASN A 293 -0.65 19.04 -16.98
N SER A 294 -0.23 17.93 -16.35
CA SER A 294 1.17 17.71 -15.95
C SER A 294 1.91 16.78 -16.93
N PHE A 295 3.20 16.55 -16.67
CA PHE A 295 4.01 15.56 -17.37
C PHE A 295 3.98 14.17 -16.73
N ILE A 296 3.16 13.97 -15.68
CA ILE A 296 3.04 12.69 -14.99
C ILE A 296 2.26 11.74 -15.88
N GLU A 297 2.89 10.66 -16.34
CA GLU A 297 2.16 9.55 -16.97
C GLU A 297 1.47 8.72 -15.90
N ILE A 298 0.24 8.28 -16.17
CA ILE A 298 -0.55 7.45 -15.24
C ILE A 298 -0.73 6.09 -15.88
N ILE A 299 -0.56 5.03 -15.08
CA ILE A 299 -0.99 3.68 -15.44
C ILE A 299 -2.01 3.18 -14.41
N LYS A 300 -3.12 2.62 -14.91
CA LYS A 300 -4.12 1.98 -14.06
C LYS A 300 -3.67 0.58 -13.70
N THR A 301 -4.12 0.09 -12.54
CA THR A 301 -3.87 -1.28 -12.09
C THR A 301 -4.28 -2.30 -13.15
N ASP A 302 -5.47 -2.16 -13.75
CA ASP A 302 -5.96 -3.07 -14.78
C ASP A 302 -5.06 -3.07 -16.02
N ASP A 303 -4.58 -1.90 -16.46
CA ASP A 303 -3.67 -1.79 -17.60
C ASP A 303 -2.28 -2.37 -17.28
N LEU A 304 -1.77 -2.12 -16.08
CA LEU A 304 -0.47 -2.59 -15.60
C LEU A 304 -0.40 -4.13 -15.55
N PHE A 305 -1.51 -4.76 -15.15
CA PHE A 305 -1.62 -6.21 -15.02
C PHE A 305 -2.46 -6.89 -16.11
N SER A 306 -2.87 -6.15 -17.15
CA SER A 306 -3.72 -6.64 -18.25
C SER A 306 -3.17 -7.86 -18.99
N ASN A 307 -1.86 -8.14 -18.88
CA ASN A 307 -1.18 -9.28 -19.48
C ASN A 307 -0.94 -10.44 -18.49
N ILE A 308 -1.50 -10.37 -17.28
CA ILE A 308 -1.47 -11.46 -16.29
C ILE A 308 -2.86 -12.08 -16.29
N ASP A 309 -2.99 -13.26 -16.89
CA ASP A 309 -4.27 -13.99 -16.92
C ASP A 309 -4.52 -14.78 -15.62
N TYR A 310 -3.44 -15.03 -14.86
CA TYR A 310 -3.44 -15.88 -13.69
C TYR A 310 -2.35 -15.45 -12.70
N GLN A 311 -2.70 -15.41 -11.41
CA GLN A 311 -1.72 -15.23 -10.33
C GLN A 311 -2.06 -16.15 -9.15
N PRO A 312 -1.13 -17.02 -8.72
CA PRO A 312 -1.32 -17.85 -7.54
C PRO A 312 -1.17 -16.98 -6.29
N MET A 313 -2.16 -17.00 -5.41
CA MET A 313 -2.17 -16.19 -4.19
C MET A 313 -1.92 -17.05 -2.94
N ASN A 314 -2.67 -18.16 -2.83
CA ASN A 314 -2.47 -19.21 -1.85
C ASN A 314 -2.66 -20.59 -2.50
N GLN A 315 -1.57 -21.37 -2.58
CA GLN A 315 -1.50 -22.64 -3.32
C GLN A 315 -1.99 -23.81 -2.48
N GLU A 316 -3.30 -23.91 -2.35
CA GLU A 316 -3.98 -24.97 -1.60
C GLU A 316 -5.00 -25.68 -2.51
N ALA A 317 -5.69 -26.67 -1.95
CA ALA A 317 -6.78 -27.36 -2.61
C ALA A 317 -7.98 -27.53 -1.68
N SER A 318 -9.19 -27.47 -2.23
CA SER A 318 -10.43 -27.65 -1.48
C SER A 318 -11.58 -28.20 -2.32
N PHE A 319 -12.65 -28.57 -1.63
CA PHE A 319 -13.94 -28.91 -2.22
C PHE A 319 -14.98 -27.89 -1.79
N GLY A 320 -15.92 -27.57 -2.68
CA GLY A 320 -17.01 -26.65 -2.39
C GLY A 320 -17.91 -26.40 -3.58
N ARG A 321 -18.99 -25.66 -3.36
CA ARG A 321 -19.89 -25.22 -4.43
C ARG A 321 -19.37 -23.93 -5.06
N LEU A 322 -19.19 -23.90 -6.38
CA LEU A 322 -18.73 -22.69 -7.06
C LEU A 322 -19.88 -21.67 -7.18
N VAL A 323 -19.68 -20.47 -6.65
CA VAL A 323 -20.70 -19.40 -6.70
C VAL A 323 -20.10 -18.09 -7.16
N LEU A 324 -20.87 -17.32 -7.93
CA LEU A 324 -20.54 -15.95 -8.27
C LEU A 324 -21.00 -15.02 -7.14
N ALA A 325 -20.09 -14.20 -6.61
CA ALA A 325 -20.40 -13.23 -5.58
C ALA A 325 -21.36 -12.16 -6.15
N SER A 326 -22.50 -11.97 -5.48
CA SER A 326 -23.42 -10.87 -5.73
C SER A 326 -23.88 -10.28 -4.40
N SER A 327 -24.38 -9.04 -4.41
CA SER A 327 -24.90 -8.39 -3.20
C SER A 327 -26.10 -9.10 -2.57
N ALA A 328 -26.73 -10.04 -3.28
CA ALA A 328 -27.86 -10.84 -2.79
C ALA A 328 -27.47 -12.28 -2.40
N THR A 329 -26.23 -12.70 -2.64
CA THR A 329 -25.81 -14.09 -2.37
C THR A 329 -25.35 -14.26 -0.93
N THR A 330 -26.05 -15.08 -0.14
CA THR A 330 -25.55 -15.51 1.17
C THR A 330 -24.44 -16.55 0.96
N LEU A 331 -23.20 -16.20 1.34
CA LEU A 331 -22.04 -17.08 1.24
C LEU A 331 -21.93 -17.98 2.47
N SER A 332 -21.45 -19.21 2.27
CA SER A 332 -21.24 -20.22 3.30
C SER A 332 -19.80 -20.73 3.32
N ALA A 333 -19.42 -21.38 4.42
CA ALA A 333 -18.13 -22.06 4.56
C ALA A 333 -17.87 -23.16 3.50
N ARG A 334 -18.91 -23.62 2.82
CA ARG A 334 -18.82 -24.65 1.77
C ARG A 334 -18.74 -24.07 0.35
N ASP A 335 -18.74 -22.75 0.18
CA ASP A 335 -18.70 -22.12 -1.14
C ASP A 335 -17.26 -21.79 -1.56
N ILE A 336 -16.97 -22.01 -2.84
CA ILE A 336 -15.80 -21.46 -3.55
C ILE A 336 -16.33 -20.27 -4.34
N VAL A 337 -15.77 -19.08 -4.12
CA VAL A 337 -16.43 -17.83 -4.53
C VAL A 337 -15.62 -17.10 -5.59
N ILE A 338 -16.28 -16.72 -6.67
CA ILE A 338 -15.75 -15.79 -7.68
C ILE A 338 -16.12 -14.36 -7.29
N PHE A 339 -15.11 -13.54 -7.04
CA PHE A 339 -15.26 -12.12 -6.70
C PHE A 339 -14.87 -11.24 -7.89
N GLN A 340 -15.88 -10.57 -8.47
CA GLN A 340 -15.67 -9.54 -9.48
C GLN A 340 -15.16 -8.23 -8.87
N ASN A 341 -15.37 -8.05 -7.56
CA ASN A 341 -14.87 -6.93 -6.76
C ASN A 341 -14.35 -7.46 -5.43
N LEU A 342 -13.27 -6.88 -4.91
CA LEU A 342 -12.69 -7.30 -3.62
C LEU A 342 -13.64 -6.93 -2.47
N PRO A 343 -14.09 -7.90 -1.65
CA PRO A 343 -14.94 -7.60 -0.51
C PRO A 343 -14.15 -6.91 0.61
N ASN A 344 -14.79 -5.98 1.34
CA ASN A 344 -14.20 -5.33 2.50
C ASN A 344 -13.95 -6.29 3.66
N ASP A 345 -14.75 -7.36 3.75
CA ASP A 345 -14.55 -8.44 4.71
C ASP A 345 -14.93 -9.78 4.09
N LEU A 346 -14.27 -10.84 4.56
CA LEU A 346 -14.41 -12.19 4.04
C LEU A 346 -14.89 -13.13 5.16
N THR A 347 -16.08 -13.69 4.98
CA THR A 347 -16.56 -14.85 5.75
C THR A 347 -15.68 -16.06 5.46
N HIS A 348 -15.63 -17.03 6.37
CA HIS A 348 -14.96 -18.30 6.10
C HIS A 348 -15.62 -18.99 4.89
N ILE A 349 -14.82 -19.34 3.88
CA ILE A 349 -15.25 -19.93 2.60
C ILE A 349 -14.23 -21.00 2.17
N ALA A 350 -14.65 -21.91 1.30
CA ALA A 350 -13.84 -23.04 0.87
C ALA A 350 -12.80 -22.67 -0.20
N GLY A 351 -12.98 -21.59 -0.95
CA GLY A 351 -12.01 -21.15 -1.97
C GLY A 351 -12.30 -19.76 -2.50
N ILE A 352 -11.28 -19.13 -3.08
CA ILE A 352 -11.32 -17.74 -3.54
C ILE A 352 -10.78 -17.65 -4.97
N ILE A 353 -11.58 -17.07 -5.86
CA ILE A 353 -11.18 -16.68 -7.21
C ILE A 353 -11.50 -15.19 -7.36
N THR A 354 -10.53 -14.35 -7.70
CA THR A 354 -10.79 -12.91 -7.94
C THR A 354 -10.56 -12.55 -9.40
N GLU A 355 -11.41 -11.67 -9.94
CA GLU A 355 -11.24 -11.08 -11.28
C GLU A 355 -10.46 -9.78 -11.28
N ILE A 356 -10.10 -9.28 -10.09
CA ILE A 356 -9.24 -8.12 -9.90
C ILE A 356 -7.89 -8.61 -9.35
N PRO A 357 -6.75 -8.14 -9.90
CA PRO A 357 -5.43 -8.45 -9.39
C PRO A 357 -5.32 -8.17 -7.89
N GLN A 358 -4.64 -9.07 -7.19
CA GLN A 358 -4.42 -8.95 -5.76
C GLN A 358 -2.92 -8.92 -5.45
N THR A 359 -2.57 -8.28 -4.33
CA THR A 359 -1.22 -8.36 -3.76
C THR A 359 -1.15 -9.54 -2.78
N PRO A 360 -0.01 -10.24 -2.62
CA PRO A 360 0.11 -11.37 -1.70
C PRO A 360 -0.06 -10.97 -0.23
N LEU A 361 0.12 -9.69 0.09
CA LEU A 361 -0.11 -9.11 1.41
C LEU A 361 -1.51 -8.49 1.55
N SER A 362 -2.39 -8.64 0.55
CA SER A 362 -3.79 -8.25 0.68
C SER A 362 -4.44 -8.97 1.86
N HIS A 363 -5.35 -8.29 2.57
CA HIS A 363 -6.03 -8.86 3.72
C HIS A 363 -6.75 -10.17 3.36
N ILE A 364 -7.30 -10.28 2.15
CA ILE A 364 -7.94 -11.49 1.63
C ILE A 364 -6.93 -12.62 1.53
N ASN A 365 -5.74 -12.37 0.97
CA ASN A 365 -4.74 -13.43 0.83
C ASN A 365 -4.11 -13.85 2.17
N LEU A 366 -3.91 -12.90 3.09
CA LEU A 366 -3.46 -13.24 4.45
C LEU A 366 -4.48 -14.12 5.17
N LYS A 367 -5.78 -13.81 5.05
CA LYS A 367 -6.87 -14.67 5.56
C LYS A 367 -6.87 -16.04 4.88
N ALA A 368 -6.67 -16.10 3.56
CA ALA A 368 -6.62 -17.35 2.82
C ALA A 368 -5.48 -18.26 3.31
N LYS A 369 -4.27 -17.69 3.49
CA LYS A 369 -3.12 -18.41 4.06
C LYS A 369 -3.38 -18.92 5.48
N GLN A 370 -3.99 -18.10 6.32
CA GLN A 370 -4.32 -18.49 7.70
C GLN A 370 -5.30 -19.66 7.76
N ASN A 371 -6.25 -19.72 6.82
CA ASN A 371 -7.30 -20.74 6.79
C ASN A 371 -6.97 -21.93 5.86
N ASN A 372 -5.77 -21.98 5.29
CA ASN A 372 -5.39 -22.94 4.23
C ASN A 372 -6.42 -22.99 3.08
N THR A 373 -6.94 -21.82 2.70
CA THR A 373 -7.97 -21.68 1.66
C THR A 373 -7.30 -21.40 0.31
N PRO A 374 -7.59 -22.16 -0.77
CA PRO A 374 -7.06 -21.85 -2.09
C PRO A 374 -7.49 -20.46 -2.55
N ASN A 375 -6.51 -19.66 -3.00
CA ASN A 375 -6.75 -18.31 -3.51
C ASN A 375 -5.96 -18.05 -4.78
N SER A 376 -6.59 -17.46 -5.78
CA SER A 376 -5.95 -17.00 -7.00
C SER A 376 -6.68 -15.83 -7.63
N PHE A 377 -5.93 -15.00 -8.34
CA PHE A 377 -6.50 -14.09 -9.33
C PHE A 377 -6.55 -14.80 -10.69
N ILE A 378 -7.70 -14.70 -11.37
CA ILE A 378 -7.95 -15.21 -12.72
C ILE A 378 -8.74 -14.15 -13.47
N ILE A 379 -8.20 -13.65 -14.57
CA ILE A 379 -8.88 -12.63 -15.37
C ILE A 379 -10.21 -13.17 -15.91
N ASN A 380 -11.28 -12.38 -15.78
CA ASN A 380 -12.63 -12.72 -16.27
C ASN A 380 -13.09 -14.15 -15.87
N ALA A 381 -12.75 -14.60 -14.66
CA ALA A 381 -13.05 -15.95 -14.17
C ALA A 381 -14.53 -16.37 -14.32
N SER A 382 -15.46 -15.45 -14.17
CA SER A 382 -16.90 -15.66 -14.32
C SER A 382 -17.32 -15.92 -15.77
N GLU A 383 -16.49 -15.54 -16.74
CA GLU A 383 -16.71 -15.74 -18.17
C GLU A 383 -15.73 -16.76 -18.77
N ASP A 384 -14.74 -17.24 -18.01
CA ASP A 384 -13.71 -18.18 -18.48
C ASP A 384 -14.36 -19.51 -18.89
N PRO A 385 -14.20 -19.98 -20.14
CA PRO A 385 -14.76 -21.25 -20.61
C PRO A 385 -14.33 -22.49 -19.78
N ARG A 386 -13.21 -22.40 -19.05
CA ARG A 386 -12.71 -23.44 -18.14
C ARG A 386 -13.44 -23.45 -16.79
N ILE A 387 -14.11 -22.36 -16.41
CA ILE A 387 -14.75 -22.19 -15.09
C ILE A 387 -16.28 -22.10 -15.23
N LEU A 388 -16.76 -21.36 -16.23
CA LEU A 388 -18.19 -21.10 -16.50
C LEU A 388 -19.08 -22.35 -16.41
N PRO A 389 -18.71 -23.54 -16.93
CA PRO A 389 -19.54 -24.74 -16.85
C PRO A 389 -19.76 -25.28 -15.43
N PHE A 390 -18.95 -24.84 -14.46
CA PHE A 390 -18.98 -25.33 -13.08
C PHE A 390 -19.73 -24.39 -12.13
N ILE A 391 -20.16 -23.21 -12.58
CA ILE A 391 -20.86 -22.24 -11.71
C ILE A 391 -22.19 -22.85 -11.26
N GLY A 392 -22.40 -22.93 -9.94
CA GLY A 392 -23.54 -23.57 -9.30
C GLY A 392 -23.32 -25.04 -8.91
N GLU A 393 -22.26 -25.67 -9.39
CA GLU A 393 -21.95 -27.07 -9.17
C GLU A 393 -20.97 -27.27 -7.99
N ASN A 394 -20.94 -28.50 -7.46
CA ASN A 394 -19.92 -28.92 -6.52
C ASN A 394 -18.63 -29.25 -7.26
N ILE A 395 -17.51 -28.68 -6.83
CA ILE A 395 -16.22 -28.82 -7.47
C ILE A 395 -15.10 -29.19 -6.50
N PHE A 396 -14.05 -29.77 -7.08
CA PHE A 396 -12.70 -29.72 -6.55
C PHE A 396 -11.98 -28.53 -7.19
N TYR A 397 -11.28 -27.74 -6.38
CA TYR A 397 -10.51 -26.59 -6.82
C TYR A 397 -9.10 -26.62 -6.24
N GLN A 398 -8.08 -26.47 -7.07
CA GLN A 398 -6.68 -26.41 -6.65
C GLN A 398 -5.94 -25.27 -7.35
N VAL A 399 -5.15 -24.53 -6.57
CA VAL A 399 -4.27 -23.45 -7.04
C VAL A 399 -2.85 -23.97 -7.11
N SER A 400 -2.21 -23.86 -8.27
CA SER A 400 -0.83 -24.28 -8.55
C SER A 400 0.02 -23.08 -8.98
N PRO A 401 1.37 -23.16 -8.99
CA PRO A 401 2.22 -22.04 -9.39
C PRO A 401 1.89 -21.43 -10.76
N ASP A 402 1.55 -22.27 -11.74
CA ASP A 402 1.37 -21.86 -13.14
C ASP A 402 -0.09 -21.97 -13.64
N GLY A 403 -1.06 -22.23 -12.75
CA GLY A 403 -2.46 -22.38 -13.12
C GLY A 403 -3.33 -23.00 -12.05
N PHE A 404 -4.51 -23.48 -12.44
CA PHE A 404 -5.47 -24.08 -11.52
C PHE A 404 -6.07 -25.37 -12.09
N GLU A 405 -6.52 -26.25 -11.20
CA GLU A 405 -7.36 -27.39 -11.54
C GLU A 405 -8.77 -27.13 -11.04
N ILE A 406 -9.75 -27.38 -11.90
CA ILE A 406 -11.17 -27.38 -11.57
C ILE A 406 -11.84 -28.59 -12.21
N ARG A 407 -12.63 -29.32 -11.42
CA ARG A 407 -13.44 -30.46 -11.89
C ARG A 407 -14.69 -30.61 -11.04
N LEU A 408 -15.69 -31.30 -11.56
CA LEU A 408 -16.85 -31.72 -10.77
C LEU A 408 -16.41 -32.62 -9.62
N ALA A 409 -17.08 -32.45 -8.47
CA ALA A 409 -16.96 -33.29 -7.31
C ALA A 409 -18.32 -33.91 -6.97
N SER A 410 -18.29 -35.18 -6.58
CA SER A 410 -19.48 -35.85 -6.04
C SER A 410 -19.83 -35.31 -4.65
N GLU A 411 -21.10 -35.44 -4.24
CA GLU A 411 -21.52 -35.11 -2.86
C GLU A 411 -20.70 -35.89 -1.83
N ALA A 412 -20.38 -37.16 -2.11
CA ALA A 412 -19.56 -37.99 -1.23
C ALA A 412 -18.13 -37.44 -1.05
N GLU A 413 -17.48 -36.95 -2.12
CA GLU A 413 -16.17 -36.30 -1.99
C GLU A 413 -16.26 -35.04 -1.14
N LEU A 414 -17.29 -34.21 -1.37
CA LEU A 414 -17.50 -32.96 -0.65
C LEU A 414 -17.74 -33.21 0.84
N ASP A 415 -18.63 -34.14 1.18
CA ASP A 415 -18.91 -34.45 2.58
C ASP A 415 -17.72 -35.11 3.28
N ASN A 416 -17.01 -36.04 2.62
CA ASN A 416 -15.79 -36.63 3.18
C ASN A 416 -14.71 -35.56 3.46
N TYR A 417 -14.55 -34.58 2.57
CA TYR A 417 -13.62 -33.47 2.80
C TYR A 417 -14.03 -32.63 4.00
N PHE A 418 -15.29 -32.16 4.06
CA PHE A 418 -15.78 -31.34 5.17
C PHE A 418 -15.82 -32.08 6.50
N ASP A 419 -16.07 -33.39 6.50
CA ASP A 419 -15.99 -34.21 7.70
C ASP A 419 -14.54 -34.44 8.15
N SER A 420 -13.58 -34.50 7.21
CA SER A 420 -12.15 -34.66 7.54
C SER A 420 -11.54 -33.42 8.18
N ILE A 421 -12.01 -32.22 7.82
CA ILE A 421 -11.54 -30.95 8.41
C ILE A 421 -12.39 -30.50 9.59
N ARG A 422 -13.52 -31.16 9.85
CA ARG A 422 -14.35 -30.87 11.02
C ARG A 422 -13.63 -31.34 12.27
N PRO A 423 -13.43 -30.48 13.29
CA PRO A 423 -12.90 -30.91 14.56
C PRO A 423 -13.74 -32.04 15.15
N THR A 424 -13.11 -33.19 15.42
CA THR A 424 -13.80 -34.39 15.95
C THR A 424 -14.11 -34.28 17.43
N THR A 425 -13.47 -33.34 18.12
CA THR A 425 -13.65 -33.09 19.56
C THR A 425 -14.25 -31.72 19.76
N THR A 426 -15.42 -31.66 20.40
CA THR A 426 -15.97 -30.41 20.87
C THR A 426 -15.05 -29.82 21.94
N SER A 427 -14.53 -28.62 21.68
CA SER A 427 -13.76 -27.87 22.66
C SER A 427 -14.65 -26.81 23.31
N TYR A 428 -14.54 -26.68 24.63
CA TYR A 428 -15.12 -25.59 25.39
C TYR A 428 -13.95 -24.82 26.00
N PRO A 429 -13.56 -23.67 25.43
CA PRO A 429 -12.50 -22.85 25.99
C PRO A 429 -12.75 -22.60 27.47
N GLU A 430 -11.77 -22.92 28.31
CA GLU A 430 -11.89 -22.76 29.75
C GLU A 430 -12.16 -21.29 30.07
N ARG A 431 -13.13 -21.07 30.97
CA ARG A 431 -13.54 -19.73 31.41
C ARG A 431 -13.24 -19.60 32.89
N ASP A 432 -12.14 -18.95 33.21
CA ASP A 432 -11.74 -18.64 34.58
C ASP A 432 -12.39 -17.33 35.04
N LEU A 433 -13.31 -17.46 36.00
CA LEU A 433 -14.02 -16.33 36.61
C LEU A 433 -13.39 -15.89 37.94
N SER A 434 -12.27 -16.48 38.35
CA SER A 434 -11.56 -16.12 39.59
C SER A 434 -10.91 -14.74 39.53
N HIS A 435 -10.62 -14.23 38.32
CA HIS A 435 -10.14 -12.87 38.10
C HIS A 435 -11.31 -11.88 38.16
N THR A 436 -11.47 -11.21 39.29
CA THR A 436 -12.61 -10.31 39.55
C THR A 436 -12.30 -8.82 39.41
N THR A 437 -11.06 -8.45 39.08
CA THR A 437 -10.60 -7.06 39.01
C THR A 437 -10.02 -6.72 37.64
N ILE A 438 -10.24 -5.47 37.21
CA ILE A 438 -9.58 -4.90 36.03
C ILE A 438 -8.09 -4.73 36.37
N ARG A 439 -7.22 -5.16 35.47
CA ARG A 439 -5.77 -5.23 35.70
C ARG A 439 -4.99 -4.51 34.61
N PRO A 440 -3.93 -3.74 34.93
CA PRO A 440 -3.03 -3.21 33.91
C PRO A 440 -2.30 -4.36 33.20
N PHE A 441 -1.90 -4.14 31.94
CA PHE A 441 -1.24 -5.17 31.11
C PHE A 441 -0.02 -5.79 31.82
N ASN A 442 0.87 -4.98 32.38
CA ASN A 442 2.05 -5.44 33.14
C ASN A 442 1.76 -6.30 34.41
N SER A 443 0.50 -6.63 34.69
CA SER A 443 0.07 -7.49 35.80
C SER A 443 -0.79 -8.69 35.35
N ILE A 444 -0.87 -8.94 34.04
CA ILE A 444 -1.62 -10.03 33.43
C ILE A 444 -0.60 -11.00 32.81
N ALA A 445 -0.54 -12.24 33.29
CA ALA A 445 0.36 -13.23 32.71
C ALA A 445 -0.23 -13.88 31.45
N PHE A 446 0.60 -14.48 30.60
CA PHE A 446 0.13 -15.27 29.46
C PHE A 446 -0.79 -16.43 29.89
N SER A 447 -0.52 -17.03 31.05
CA SER A 447 -1.35 -18.09 31.65
C SER A 447 -2.76 -17.63 32.02
N ASP A 448 -3.02 -16.32 32.13
CA ASP A 448 -4.33 -15.76 32.48
C ASP A 448 -5.27 -15.67 31.26
N THR A 449 -4.93 -16.32 30.13
CA THR A 449 -5.70 -16.29 28.87
C THR A 449 -7.14 -16.77 29.07
N ASN A 450 -7.36 -17.73 29.97
CA ASN A 450 -8.70 -18.23 30.29
C ASN A 450 -9.55 -17.24 31.10
N GLY A 451 -8.97 -16.15 31.61
CA GLY A 451 -9.67 -15.07 32.33
C GLY A 451 -9.74 -13.74 31.57
N PHE A 452 -8.81 -13.47 30.64
CA PHE A 452 -8.72 -12.20 29.91
C PHE A 452 -8.75 -12.33 28.37
N GLY A 453 -8.65 -13.55 27.83
CA GLY A 453 -8.61 -13.84 26.39
C GLY A 453 -7.24 -13.61 25.73
N GLY A 454 -7.07 -14.19 24.54
CA GLY A 454 -5.78 -14.29 23.86
C GLY A 454 -5.17 -12.95 23.45
N LYS A 455 -5.98 -11.99 22.99
CA LYS A 455 -5.47 -10.66 22.59
C LYS A 455 -4.90 -9.89 23.76
N THR A 456 -5.61 -9.89 24.89
CA THR A 456 -5.18 -9.18 26.10
C THR A 456 -3.89 -9.77 26.66
N THR A 457 -3.77 -11.10 26.73
CA THR A 457 -2.56 -11.74 27.22
C THR A 457 -1.38 -11.61 26.26
N ASN A 458 -1.59 -11.73 24.95
CA ASN A 458 -0.53 -11.47 23.96
C ASN A 458 -0.06 -10.01 24.01
N LEU A 459 -0.97 -9.04 24.11
CA LEU A 459 -0.62 -7.63 24.25
C LEU A 459 0.10 -7.34 25.57
N SER A 460 -0.29 -8.03 26.64
CA SER A 460 0.44 -8.00 27.92
C SER A 460 1.88 -8.47 27.76
N VAL A 461 2.09 -9.66 27.19
CA VAL A 461 3.44 -10.20 26.93
C VAL A 461 4.24 -9.26 26.04
N LEU A 462 3.63 -8.70 24.99
CA LEU A 462 4.29 -7.73 24.13
C LEU A 462 4.69 -6.46 24.90
N HIS A 463 3.85 -5.99 25.81
CA HIS A 463 4.14 -4.84 26.67
C HIS A 463 5.27 -5.12 27.65
N ASP A 464 5.36 -6.34 28.20
CA ASP A 464 6.46 -6.74 29.06
C ASP A 464 7.79 -6.86 28.28
N LEU A 465 7.74 -7.39 27.06
CA LEU A 465 8.93 -7.57 26.20
C LEU A 465 9.40 -6.26 25.56
N MET A 466 8.48 -5.34 25.25
CA MET A 466 8.74 -4.11 24.49
C MET A 466 7.92 -2.93 25.03
N PRO A 467 8.13 -2.50 26.29
CA PRO A 467 7.29 -1.49 26.94
C PRO A 467 7.26 -0.16 26.19
N ASP A 468 8.34 0.20 25.50
CA ASP A 468 8.45 1.43 24.71
C ASP A 468 7.72 1.37 23.34
N LYS A 469 7.33 0.17 22.89
CA LYS A 469 6.68 -0.07 21.58
C LYS A 469 5.25 -0.55 21.68
N ALA A 470 4.84 -1.05 22.83
CA ALA A 470 3.51 -1.57 23.06
C ALA A 470 2.67 -0.55 23.83
N PRO A 471 1.41 -0.33 23.46
CA PRO A 471 0.54 0.56 24.21
C PRO A 471 0.37 0.06 25.64
N PHE A 472 0.35 0.96 26.61
CA PHE A 472 -0.16 0.64 27.95
C PHE A 472 -1.69 0.45 27.88
N GLY A 473 -2.24 -0.27 28.85
CA GLY A 473 -3.66 -0.50 28.92
C GLY A 473 -4.05 -1.47 30.01
N TYR A 474 -5.30 -1.92 29.96
CA TYR A 474 -5.90 -2.76 30.99
C TYR A 474 -6.69 -3.91 30.36
N GLY A 475 -6.68 -5.05 31.03
CA GLY A 475 -7.58 -6.17 30.77
C GLY A 475 -8.81 -6.09 31.67
N VAL A 476 -9.99 -6.22 31.08
CA VAL A 476 -11.25 -6.46 31.79
C VAL A 476 -11.52 -7.96 31.78
N PRO A 477 -11.57 -8.65 32.94
CA PRO A 477 -11.67 -10.11 32.94
C PRO A 477 -13.08 -10.59 32.59
N PHE A 478 -13.20 -11.85 32.18
CA PHE A 478 -14.47 -12.50 31.82
C PHE A 478 -15.51 -12.48 32.94
N TYR A 479 -15.09 -12.34 34.20
CA TYR A 479 -15.98 -12.10 35.33
C TYR A 479 -16.94 -10.92 35.08
N PHE A 480 -16.46 -9.82 34.48
CA PHE A 480 -17.31 -8.66 34.19
C PHE A 480 -18.41 -8.99 33.17
N TYR A 481 -18.05 -9.73 32.11
CA TYR A 481 -19.02 -10.19 31.11
C TYR A 481 -20.06 -11.13 31.74
N ASP A 482 -19.60 -12.10 32.55
CA ASP A 482 -20.48 -13.08 33.18
C ASP A 482 -21.49 -12.44 34.13
N GLU A 483 -21.05 -11.51 34.99
CA GLU A 483 -21.92 -10.78 35.90
C GLU A 483 -22.86 -9.81 35.16
N PHE A 484 -22.40 -9.19 34.07
CA PHE A 484 -23.27 -8.35 33.23
C PHE A 484 -24.39 -9.18 32.57
N MET A 485 -24.06 -10.35 32.03
CA MET A 485 -25.02 -11.25 31.39
C MET A 485 -26.04 -11.82 32.41
N LYS A 486 -25.59 -12.18 33.61
CA LYS A 486 -26.46 -12.60 34.72
C LYS A 486 -27.38 -11.49 35.18
N HIS A 487 -26.85 -10.29 35.43
CA HIS A 487 -27.59 -9.13 35.92
C HIS A 487 -28.77 -8.76 35.01
N ASN A 488 -28.58 -8.88 33.70
CA ASN A 488 -29.61 -8.56 32.72
C ASN A 488 -30.45 -9.78 32.25
N GLY A 489 -30.17 -10.99 32.77
CA GLY A 489 -30.91 -12.21 32.41
C GLY A 489 -30.64 -12.76 31.01
N TYR A 490 -29.60 -12.28 30.32
CA TYR A 490 -29.36 -12.58 28.91
C TYR A 490 -28.87 -14.00 28.62
N TYR A 491 -28.33 -14.72 29.61
CA TYR A 491 -27.99 -16.14 29.41
C TYR A 491 -29.22 -16.99 29.09
N ALA A 492 -30.32 -16.77 29.81
CA ALA A 492 -31.56 -17.51 29.58
C ALA A 492 -32.14 -17.19 28.21
N GLU A 493 -32.13 -15.91 27.83
CA GLU A 493 -32.59 -15.44 26.51
C GLU A 493 -31.74 -16.03 25.38
N ALA A 494 -30.41 -15.96 25.48
CA ALA A 494 -29.51 -16.50 24.48
C ALA A 494 -29.68 -18.03 24.33
N THR A 495 -29.80 -18.75 25.45
CA THR A 495 -30.01 -20.21 25.44
C THR A 495 -31.33 -20.58 24.77
N ALA A 496 -32.41 -19.87 25.10
CA ALA A 496 -33.72 -20.10 24.49
C ALA A 496 -33.67 -19.82 22.97
N MET A 497 -33.09 -18.69 22.57
CA MET A 497 -32.93 -18.31 21.17
C MET A 497 -32.14 -19.34 20.37
N ILE A 498 -31.01 -19.84 20.89
CA ILE A 498 -30.15 -20.83 20.21
C ILE A 498 -30.84 -22.20 20.09
N ALA A 499 -31.75 -22.54 21.01
CA ALA A 499 -32.48 -23.79 21.00
C ALA A 499 -33.67 -23.80 20.03
N GLU A 500 -34.11 -22.65 19.51
CA GLU A 500 -35.20 -22.58 18.53
C GLU A 500 -34.82 -23.31 17.22
N GLU A 501 -35.72 -24.16 16.72
CA GLU A 501 -35.49 -24.94 15.49
C GLU A 501 -35.25 -24.03 14.27
N ASP A 502 -36.02 -22.95 14.16
CA ASP A 502 -35.86 -21.93 13.12
C ASP A 502 -34.48 -21.23 13.22
N PHE A 503 -33.97 -21.02 14.43
CA PHE A 503 -32.63 -20.44 14.61
C PHE A 503 -31.52 -21.40 14.13
N GLN A 504 -31.70 -22.70 14.34
CA GLN A 504 -30.73 -23.73 13.93
C GLN A 504 -30.77 -24.01 12.42
N ASN A 505 -31.93 -23.89 11.79
CA ASN A 505 -32.13 -24.31 10.41
C ASN A 505 -32.23 -23.17 9.39
N ASP A 506 -32.56 -21.93 9.80
CA ASP A 506 -32.71 -20.79 8.90
C ASP A 506 -31.65 -19.70 9.18
N PRO A 507 -30.67 -19.52 8.28
CA PRO A 507 -29.63 -18.49 8.41
C PRO A 507 -30.17 -17.05 8.48
N ALA A 508 -31.23 -16.72 7.75
CA ALA A 508 -31.79 -15.37 7.71
C ALA A 508 -32.51 -15.03 9.02
N ILE A 509 -33.25 -15.99 9.58
CA ILE A 509 -33.86 -15.86 10.91
C ILE A 509 -32.75 -15.71 11.95
N ARG A 510 -31.72 -16.56 11.91
CA ARG A 510 -30.58 -16.48 12.83
C ARG A 510 -29.92 -15.11 12.82
N GLU A 511 -29.64 -14.56 11.65
CA GLU A 511 -29.02 -13.24 11.50
C GLU A 511 -29.89 -12.14 12.15
N GLN A 512 -31.18 -12.13 11.83
CA GLN A 512 -32.12 -11.15 12.37
C GLN A 512 -32.26 -11.27 13.89
N ARG A 513 -32.39 -12.49 14.42
CA ARG A 513 -32.44 -12.75 15.88
C ARG A 513 -31.19 -12.26 16.60
N LEU A 514 -30.00 -12.57 16.07
CA LEU A 514 -28.73 -12.08 16.63
C LEU A 514 -28.59 -10.56 16.56
N LYS A 515 -29.10 -9.92 15.49
CA LYS A 515 -29.14 -8.46 15.35
C LYS A 515 -30.02 -7.83 16.41
N ASP A 516 -31.21 -8.37 16.63
CA ASP A 516 -32.16 -7.86 17.63
C ASP A 516 -31.64 -8.06 19.06
N PHE A 517 -31.04 -9.22 19.35
CA PHE A 517 -30.40 -9.50 20.64
C PHE A 517 -29.26 -8.51 20.92
N ARG A 518 -28.34 -8.29 19.96
CA ARG A 518 -27.26 -7.30 20.10
C ARG A 518 -27.79 -5.89 20.29
N LYS A 519 -28.84 -5.50 19.55
CA LYS A 519 -29.48 -4.18 19.71
C LYS A 519 -30.00 -4.01 21.14
N ARG A 520 -30.68 -5.02 21.67
CA ARG A 520 -31.19 -5.03 23.05
C ARG A 520 -30.08 -4.91 24.08
N VAL A 521 -29.00 -5.71 23.94
CA VAL A 521 -27.81 -5.57 24.79
C VAL A 521 -27.26 -4.14 24.74
N LYS A 522 -27.25 -3.49 23.57
CA LYS A 522 -26.76 -2.11 23.42
C LYS A 522 -27.70 -1.06 24.04
N THR A 523 -29.02 -1.22 23.93
CA THR A 523 -29.96 -0.14 24.29
C THR A 523 -30.67 -0.33 25.63
N GLU A 524 -30.85 -1.56 26.09
CA GLU A 524 -31.73 -1.88 27.22
C GLU A 524 -30.96 -2.38 28.45
N SER A 525 -29.66 -2.68 28.34
CA SER A 525 -28.90 -3.20 29.47
C SER A 525 -28.55 -2.14 30.51
N SER A 526 -28.47 -2.63 31.76
CA SER A 526 -27.92 -1.89 32.90
C SER A 526 -26.68 -2.60 33.45
N PHE A 527 -25.87 -1.84 34.18
CA PHE A 527 -24.65 -2.35 34.83
C PHE A 527 -24.88 -2.41 36.35
N PRO A 528 -24.41 -3.46 37.04
CA PRO A 528 -24.36 -3.46 38.50
C PRO A 528 -23.55 -2.26 39.02
N THR A 529 -23.94 -1.70 40.17
CA THR A 529 -23.29 -0.50 40.73
C THR A 529 -21.78 -0.67 40.90
N TRP A 530 -21.32 -1.83 41.38
CA TRP A 530 -19.90 -2.12 41.55
C TRP A 530 -19.13 -2.10 40.22
N MET A 531 -19.77 -2.52 39.13
CA MET A 531 -19.17 -2.56 37.81
C MET A 531 -19.07 -1.17 37.20
N ILE A 532 -20.08 -0.32 37.45
CA ILE A 532 -20.01 1.10 37.10
C ILE A 532 -18.82 1.74 37.82
N SER A 533 -18.67 1.53 39.14
CA SER A 533 -17.54 2.06 39.90
C SER A 533 -16.19 1.60 39.35
N ALA A 534 -16.02 0.30 39.09
CA ALA A 534 -14.77 -0.23 38.54
C ALA A 534 -14.44 0.33 37.14
N LEU A 535 -15.45 0.55 36.30
CA LEU A 535 -15.28 1.14 34.98
C LEU A 535 -15.04 2.66 35.04
N THR A 536 -15.59 3.36 36.04
CA THR A 536 -15.24 4.75 36.33
C THR A 536 -13.77 4.86 36.73
N ASP A 537 -13.30 3.98 37.60
CA ASP A 537 -11.89 3.95 38.02
C ASP A 537 -10.95 3.67 36.84
N LEU A 538 -11.34 2.74 35.95
CA LEU A 538 -10.63 2.51 34.68
C LEU A 538 -10.65 3.75 33.78
N GLN A 539 -11.78 4.41 33.60
CA GLN A 539 -11.87 5.61 32.76
C GLN A 539 -10.96 6.73 33.29
N ASN A 540 -10.92 6.91 34.62
CA ASN A 540 -10.11 7.91 35.29
C ASN A 540 -8.61 7.57 35.35
N SER A 541 -8.22 6.31 35.07
CA SER A 541 -6.81 5.90 35.07
C SER A 541 -6.08 6.28 33.77
N PHE A 542 -6.80 6.65 32.72
CA PHE A 542 -6.21 7.19 31.50
C PHE A 542 -5.96 8.70 31.63
N PRO A 543 -4.84 9.23 31.09
CA PRO A 543 -4.63 10.66 31.00
C PRO A 543 -5.76 11.36 30.21
N PRO A 544 -6.14 12.61 30.53
CA PRO A 544 -7.27 13.30 29.89
C PRO A 544 -7.18 13.41 28.36
N GLU A 545 -5.96 13.45 27.82
CA GLU A 545 -5.66 13.53 26.39
C GLU A 545 -5.65 12.18 25.66
N VAL A 546 -5.72 11.06 26.40
CA VAL A 546 -5.70 9.71 25.84
C VAL A 546 -7.13 9.22 25.61
N THR A 547 -7.42 8.85 24.37
CA THR A 547 -8.68 8.17 24.03
C THR A 547 -8.47 6.66 24.05
N PRO A 548 -9.07 5.91 25.00
CA PRO A 548 -8.83 4.47 25.06
C PRO A 548 -9.51 3.76 23.90
N ARG A 549 -8.80 2.78 23.32
CA ARG A 549 -9.36 1.87 22.32
C ARG A 549 -9.79 0.57 22.98
N LEU A 550 -11.08 0.32 22.99
CA LEU A 550 -11.68 -0.90 23.51
C LEU A 550 -11.70 -1.97 22.42
N ARG A 551 -11.15 -3.13 22.74
CA ARG A 551 -11.07 -4.30 21.86
C ARG A 551 -11.60 -5.50 22.61
N SER A 552 -12.42 -6.31 21.97
CA SER A 552 -12.77 -7.61 22.54
C SER A 552 -11.55 -8.52 22.53
N SER A 553 -11.50 -9.38 23.54
CA SER A 553 -10.50 -10.44 23.69
C SER A 553 -11.25 -11.69 24.15
N ALA A 554 -11.27 -12.74 23.33
CA ALA A 554 -11.95 -13.99 23.64
C ALA A 554 -10.92 -15.10 23.96
N ASN A 555 -11.34 -16.13 24.69
CA ASN A 555 -10.53 -17.33 24.96
C ASN A 555 -10.64 -18.40 23.86
N ALA A 556 -11.59 -18.23 22.93
CA ALA A 556 -11.65 -19.02 21.70
C ALA A 556 -10.74 -18.44 20.61
N GLU A 557 -10.30 -17.19 20.73
CA GLU A 557 -9.52 -16.47 19.72
C GLU A 557 -8.01 -16.58 19.99
N ASP A 558 -7.20 -16.51 18.94
CA ASP A 558 -5.74 -16.67 18.98
C ASP A 558 -5.28 -17.98 19.66
N SER A 559 -6.11 -19.03 19.54
CA SER A 559 -5.74 -20.39 19.90
C SER A 559 -4.98 -21.06 18.75
N VAL A 560 -4.24 -22.13 19.05
CA VAL A 560 -3.44 -22.86 18.04
C VAL A 560 -4.31 -23.30 16.85
N ASP A 561 -5.58 -23.61 17.10
CA ASP A 561 -6.47 -24.24 16.13
C ASP A 561 -7.63 -23.33 15.67
N PHE A 562 -7.76 -22.11 16.21
CA PHE A 562 -8.80 -21.15 15.81
C PHE A 562 -8.36 -19.70 16.01
N ASN A 563 -8.50 -18.91 14.95
CA ASN A 563 -8.32 -17.45 14.96
C ASN A 563 -9.63 -16.75 14.56
N GLY A 564 -10.04 -15.78 15.38
CA GLY A 564 -11.23 -14.96 15.19
C GLY A 564 -10.96 -13.61 14.51
N ALA A 565 -9.84 -13.46 13.79
CA ALA A 565 -9.44 -12.20 13.16
C ALA A 565 -10.57 -11.58 12.31
N GLY A 566 -11.08 -10.43 12.77
CA GLY A 566 -12.18 -9.69 12.13
C GLY A 566 -13.59 -10.06 12.60
N LEU A 567 -13.76 -11.03 13.50
CA LEU A 567 -15.08 -11.42 14.02
C LEU A 567 -15.68 -10.39 14.99
N TYR A 568 -14.85 -9.52 15.56
CA TYR A 568 -15.27 -8.60 16.62
C TYR A 568 -14.91 -7.16 16.31
N ASP A 569 -15.82 -6.27 16.68
CA ASP A 569 -15.64 -4.83 16.57
C ASP A 569 -14.55 -4.31 17.52
N SER A 570 -13.96 -3.17 17.16
CA SER A 570 -13.11 -2.39 18.05
C SER A 570 -13.59 -0.95 18.06
N TYR A 571 -13.73 -0.36 19.24
CA TYR A 571 -14.29 0.98 19.41
C TYR A 571 -13.26 1.90 20.05
N THR A 572 -13.13 3.12 19.54
CA THR A 572 -12.35 4.18 20.21
C THR A 572 -13.34 4.99 21.04
N HIS A 573 -13.15 5.04 22.36
CA HIS A 573 -13.98 5.87 23.22
C HIS A 573 -13.45 7.30 23.20
N LYS A 574 -14.23 8.21 22.62
CA LYS A 574 -13.84 9.62 22.50
C LYS A 574 -14.18 10.37 23.79
N ALA A 575 -13.44 11.45 24.05
CA ALA A 575 -13.59 12.25 25.27
C ALA A 575 -15.01 12.84 25.46
N ASP A 576 -15.75 13.06 24.37
CA ASP A 576 -17.10 13.62 24.36
C ASP A 576 -18.23 12.58 24.39
N GLU A 577 -17.90 11.28 24.44
CA GLU A 577 -18.90 10.19 24.37
C GLU A 577 -19.52 9.81 25.72
N GLY A 578 -19.11 10.46 26.80
CA GLY A 578 -19.63 10.26 28.15
C GLY A 578 -18.90 9.16 28.91
N HIS A 579 -19.66 8.26 29.55
CA HIS A 579 -19.10 7.19 30.38
C HIS A 579 -18.66 5.99 29.53
N ILE A 580 -17.53 5.37 29.89
CA ILE A 580 -16.89 4.27 29.12
C ILE A 580 -17.78 3.02 28.97
N THR A 581 -18.76 2.85 29.85
CA THR A 581 -19.77 1.76 29.79
C THR A 581 -20.52 1.73 28.46
N LYS A 582 -20.62 2.86 27.75
CA LYS A 582 -21.20 2.92 26.41
C LYS A 582 -20.41 2.08 25.40
N SER A 583 -19.08 2.12 25.48
CA SER A 583 -18.18 1.42 24.56
C SER A 583 -17.85 0.00 25.00
N VAL A 584 -17.94 -0.29 26.31
CA VAL A 584 -17.75 -1.64 26.88
C VAL A 584 -18.91 -2.57 26.48
N ARG A 585 -20.09 -2.00 26.30
CA ARG A 585 -21.32 -2.67 25.88
C ARG A 585 -21.35 -2.87 24.37
#